data_AF-A0A554KPE6-F1
#
_entry.id   AF-A0A554KPE6-F1
#
_cell.length_a   1.000
_cell.length_b   1.000
_cell.length_c   1.000
_cell.angle_alpha   90.00
_cell.angle_beta   90.00
_cell.angle_gamma   90.00
#
_symmetry.space_group_name_H-M   'P 1'
#
loop_
_entity.id
_entity.type
_entity.pdbx_description
1 polymer ?
#
loop_
_entity_poly.entity_id
_entity_poly.type
_entity_poly.pdbx_seq_one_letter_code
_entity_poly.pdbx_strand_id
1 'polypeptide(L)'
;MEQLRYKSELTRAMLYLAENPSTLFIGQSVAFPGNSIFKTIENVPLEKRIELPVFEETQMGMSIGLALAGYIPISIYPRFNFLLLALNQLVNHLDKIPVITNGKVWPKVIIKTAIGSERPLFPGVQHSGDFTEAMRLLVKNIEVVRLDTPEQIFPEYEKAINRPDGKSTLLVEYGDYYNEK
;
A
#
# COMPACT_ATOMS: atom_id res chain seq x y z
N MET A 1 29.53 1.88 -4.98
CA MET A 1 28.35 2.73 -5.16
C MET A 1 27.25 2.09 -4.35
N GLU A 2 26.91 2.70 -3.23
CA GLU A 2 25.79 2.27 -2.40
C GLU A 2 24.53 2.43 -3.27
N GLN A 3 24.05 1.30 -3.79
CA GLN A 3 22.88 1.26 -4.65
C GLN A 3 21.71 1.74 -3.79
N LEU A 4 21.00 2.79 -4.22
CA LEU A 4 19.88 3.44 -3.51
C LEU A 4 19.03 2.39 -2.76
N ARG A 5 19.24 2.32 -1.44
CA ARG A 5 18.80 1.21 -0.61
C ARG A 5 17.29 1.24 -0.45
N TYR A 6 16.68 2.42 -0.55
CA TYR A 6 15.25 2.60 -0.37
C TYR A 6 14.44 1.88 -1.45
N LYS A 7 14.70 2.18 -2.74
CA LYS A 7 14.00 1.54 -3.86
C LYS A 7 14.29 0.03 -3.88
N SER A 8 15.52 -0.39 -3.61
CA SER A 8 15.87 -1.82 -3.61
C SER A 8 15.13 -2.60 -2.53
N GLU A 9 15.00 -2.05 -1.32
CA GLU A 9 14.24 -2.71 -0.24
C GLU A 9 12.74 -2.73 -0.54
N LEU A 10 12.19 -1.71 -1.22
CA LEU A 10 10.81 -1.77 -1.70
C LEU A 10 10.61 -2.90 -2.71
N THR A 11 11.49 -2.99 -3.72
CA THR A 11 11.44 -4.08 -4.71
C THR A 11 11.57 -5.44 -4.05
N ARG A 12 12.51 -5.58 -3.10
CA ARG A 12 12.71 -6.81 -2.33
C ARG A 12 11.45 -7.19 -1.54
N ALA A 13 10.81 -6.22 -0.88
CA ALA A 13 9.58 -6.45 -0.15
C ALA A 13 8.43 -6.91 -1.08
N MET A 14 8.29 -6.30 -2.25
CA MET A 14 7.26 -6.70 -3.22
C MET A 14 7.49 -8.12 -3.75
N LEU A 15 8.74 -8.50 -4.03
CA LEU A 15 9.08 -9.87 -4.43
C LEU A 15 8.81 -10.88 -3.32
N TYR A 16 9.16 -10.55 -2.08
CA TYR A 16 8.86 -11.40 -0.92
C TYR A 16 7.35 -11.62 -0.73
N LEU A 17 6.55 -10.55 -0.79
CA LEU A 17 5.10 -10.68 -0.73
C LEU A 17 4.58 -11.56 -1.87
N ALA A 18 5.15 -11.42 -3.07
CA ALA A 18 4.80 -12.22 -4.23
C ALA A 18 5.17 -13.71 -4.12
N GLU A 19 5.91 -14.16 -3.10
CA GLU A 19 6.12 -15.59 -2.84
C GLU A 19 4.85 -16.24 -2.25
N ASN A 20 4.02 -15.48 -1.53
CA ASN A 20 2.80 -16.01 -0.93
C ASN A 20 1.73 -16.26 -2.01
N PRO A 21 1.15 -17.48 -2.10
CA PRO A 21 0.17 -17.81 -3.15
C PRO A 21 -1.15 -17.04 -3.01
N SER A 22 -1.49 -16.55 -1.83
CA SER A 22 -2.72 -15.79 -1.59
C SER A 22 -2.61 -14.31 -1.93
N THR A 23 -1.42 -13.79 -2.23
CA THR A 23 -1.25 -12.35 -2.53
C THR A 23 -1.63 -12.00 -3.95
N LEU A 24 -2.33 -10.87 -4.09
CA LEU A 24 -2.66 -10.26 -5.39
C LEU A 24 -2.31 -8.77 -5.33
N PHE A 25 -1.61 -8.26 -6.33
CA PHE A 25 -1.21 -6.85 -6.45
C PHE A 25 -2.25 -6.13 -7.29
N ILE A 26 -3.00 -5.22 -6.68
CA ILE A 26 -4.17 -4.61 -7.30
C ILE A 26 -4.06 -3.10 -7.29
N GLY A 27 -4.33 -2.46 -8.44
CA GLY A 27 -4.35 -1.00 -8.52
C GLY A 27 -4.07 -0.43 -9.90
N GLN A 28 -3.76 0.85 -9.94
CA GLN A 28 -3.46 1.60 -11.16
C GLN A 28 -1.97 1.49 -11.51
N SER A 29 -1.68 1.24 -12.79
CA SER A 29 -0.31 1.04 -13.29
C SER A 29 0.43 -0.06 -12.53
N VAL A 30 -0.21 -1.20 -12.34
CA VAL A 30 0.42 -2.40 -11.76
C VAL A 30 0.83 -3.40 -12.83
N ALA A 31 0.06 -3.55 -13.91
CA ALA A 31 0.43 -4.36 -15.07
C ALA A 31 1.33 -3.60 -16.04
N PHE A 32 1.12 -2.28 -16.18
CA PHE A 32 1.80 -1.45 -17.16
C PHE A 32 2.51 -0.25 -16.51
N PRO A 33 3.63 0.23 -17.08
CA PRO A 33 4.33 1.39 -16.56
C PRO A 33 3.48 2.66 -16.68
N GLY A 34 3.36 3.41 -15.58
CA GLY A 34 2.63 4.68 -15.55
C GLY A 34 3.00 5.65 -14.43
N ASN A 35 3.74 5.19 -13.41
CA ASN A 35 4.17 6.02 -12.29
C ASN A 35 5.46 5.46 -11.63
N SER A 36 6.01 6.19 -10.65
CA SER A 36 7.24 5.80 -9.94
C SER A 36 7.08 4.51 -9.12
N ILE A 37 5.89 4.25 -8.58
CA ILE A 37 5.60 3.03 -7.81
C ILE A 37 5.75 1.77 -8.68
N PHE A 38 5.38 1.82 -9.97
CA PHE A 38 5.55 0.68 -10.89
C PHE A 38 6.97 0.11 -10.87
N LYS A 39 7.99 0.98 -10.76
CA LYS A 39 9.40 0.56 -10.73
C LYS A 39 9.79 -0.32 -9.53
N THR A 40 8.92 -0.45 -8.52
CA THR A 40 9.13 -1.30 -7.34
C THR A 40 8.39 -2.64 -7.44
N ILE A 41 7.47 -2.76 -8.39
CA ILE A 41 6.66 -3.97 -8.62
C ILE A 41 6.92 -4.59 -10.01
N GLU A 42 7.77 -3.99 -10.84
CA GLU A 42 8.04 -4.41 -12.22
C GLU A 42 8.50 -5.87 -12.37
N ASN A 43 9.05 -6.46 -11.30
CA ASN A 43 9.51 -7.85 -11.27
C ASN A 43 8.52 -8.82 -10.60
N VAL A 44 7.38 -8.35 -10.09
CA VAL A 44 6.31 -9.21 -9.55
C VAL A 44 5.66 -10.01 -10.70
N PRO A 45 5.37 -11.30 -10.61
CA PRO A 45 4.76 -12.02 -11.74
C PRO A 45 3.46 -11.38 -12.24
N LEU A 46 3.28 -11.24 -13.56
CA LEU A 46 2.16 -10.49 -14.15
C LEU A 46 0.80 -11.09 -13.78
N GLU A 47 0.73 -12.42 -13.66
CA GLU A 47 -0.45 -13.17 -13.24
C GLU A 47 -0.91 -12.85 -11.81
N LYS A 48 -0.03 -12.27 -10.97
CA LYS A 48 -0.38 -11.77 -9.64
C LYS A 48 -0.88 -10.33 -9.66
N ARG A 49 -0.85 -9.65 -10.81
CA ARG A 49 -1.18 -8.22 -10.92
C ARG A 49 -2.55 -8.03 -11.57
N ILE A 50 -3.39 -7.25 -10.92
CA ILE A 50 -4.73 -6.89 -11.39
C ILE A 50 -4.74 -5.38 -11.66
N GLU A 51 -4.60 -5.03 -12.94
CA GLU A 51 -4.71 -3.65 -13.41
C GLU A 51 -6.15 -3.18 -13.27
N LEU A 52 -6.33 -2.00 -12.69
CA LEU A 52 -7.62 -1.38 -12.54
C LEU A 52 -7.68 0.03 -13.18
N PRO A 53 -8.88 0.47 -13.62
CA PRO A 53 -9.14 1.88 -13.93
C PRO A 53 -8.90 2.82 -12.73
N VAL A 54 -8.97 4.12 -13.00
CA VAL A 54 -8.90 5.18 -11.97
C VAL A 54 -10.26 5.28 -11.26
N PHE A 55 -10.38 4.58 -10.13
CA PHE A 55 -11.62 4.51 -9.32
C PHE A 55 -11.32 4.05 -7.88
N GLU A 56 -10.55 4.84 -7.15
CA GLU A 56 -9.88 4.49 -5.88
C GLU A 56 -10.79 3.87 -4.82
N GLU A 57 -12.03 4.37 -4.72
CA GLU A 57 -13.05 3.82 -3.83
C GLU A 57 -13.39 2.37 -4.21
N THR A 58 -13.71 2.12 -5.47
CA THR A 58 -13.99 0.77 -5.99
C THR A 58 -12.80 -0.16 -5.78
N GLN A 59 -11.57 0.32 -6.03
CA GLN A 59 -10.36 -0.46 -5.77
C GLN A 59 -10.26 -0.95 -4.31
N MET A 60 -10.54 -0.09 -3.34
CA MET A 60 -10.52 -0.49 -1.92
C MET A 60 -11.66 -1.46 -1.61
N GLY A 61 -12.87 -1.23 -2.13
CA GLY A 61 -13.98 -2.16 -1.99
C GLY A 61 -13.67 -3.55 -2.55
N MET A 62 -13.07 -3.62 -3.73
CA MET A 62 -12.59 -4.87 -4.33
C MET A 62 -11.52 -5.54 -3.47
N SER A 63 -10.58 -4.76 -2.91
CA SER A 63 -9.55 -5.26 -2.01
C SER A 63 -10.16 -5.85 -0.73
N ILE A 64 -11.17 -5.20 -0.15
CA ILE A 64 -11.91 -5.75 0.99
C ILE A 64 -12.59 -7.07 0.61
N GLY A 65 -13.29 -7.12 -0.53
CA GLY A 65 -13.95 -8.33 -1.02
C GLY A 65 -12.98 -9.51 -1.23
N LEU A 66 -11.83 -9.26 -1.85
CA LEU A 66 -10.76 -10.25 -2.02
C LEU A 66 -10.24 -10.75 -0.66
N ALA A 67 -10.02 -9.84 0.28
CA ALA A 67 -9.57 -10.20 1.62
C ALA A 67 -10.58 -11.07 2.37
N LEU A 68 -11.88 -10.77 2.24
CA LEU A 68 -12.95 -11.59 2.79
C LEU A 68 -13.06 -12.97 2.11
N ALA A 69 -12.65 -13.08 0.85
CA ALA A 69 -12.56 -14.34 0.11
C ALA A 69 -11.29 -15.17 0.41
N GLY A 70 -10.41 -14.68 1.30
CA GLY A 70 -9.20 -15.41 1.73
C GLY A 70 -7.92 -15.04 0.97
N TYR A 71 -7.96 -14.05 0.07
CA TYR A 71 -6.76 -13.49 -0.55
C TYR A 71 -6.11 -12.42 0.36
N ILE A 72 -4.89 -12.03 0.04
CA ILE A 72 -4.14 -10.94 0.70
C ILE A 72 -3.83 -9.88 -0.36
N PRO A 73 -4.78 -8.96 -0.64
CA PRO A 73 -4.54 -7.93 -1.64
C PRO A 73 -3.50 -6.93 -1.16
N ILE A 74 -2.51 -6.70 -2.01
CA ILE A 74 -1.57 -5.59 -1.95
C ILE A 74 -2.18 -4.47 -2.79
N SER A 75 -2.95 -3.58 -2.15
CA SER A 75 -3.69 -2.51 -2.81
C SER A 75 -2.82 -1.27 -2.98
N ILE A 76 -2.52 -0.94 -4.23
CA ILE A 76 -1.49 0.03 -4.60
C ILE A 76 -2.12 1.32 -5.10
N TYR A 77 -1.81 2.42 -4.42
CA TYR A 77 -2.25 3.77 -4.76
C TYR A 77 -1.04 4.61 -5.15
N PRO A 78 -0.94 5.12 -6.38
CA PRO A 78 0.23 5.85 -6.87
C PRO A 78 0.68 7.01 -5.99
N ARG A 79 -0.28 7.67 -5.32
CA ARG A 79 -0.06 8.79 -4.41
C ARG A 79 -1.06 8.79 -3.26
N PHE A 80 -0.63 9.30 -2.10
CA PHE A 80 -1.45 9.37 -0.90
C PHE A 80 -2.66 10.30 -1.11
N ASN A 81 -2.50 11.38 -1.88
CA ASN A 81 -3.61 12.26 -2.29
C ASN A 81 -4.77 11.51 -2.95
N PHE A 82 -4.49 10.46 -3.72
CA PHE A 82 -5.53 9.70 -4.42
C PHE A 82 -6.20 8.67 -3.49
N LEU A 83 -5.47 8.14 -2.50
CA LEU A 83 -6.05 7.29 -1.47
C LEU A 83 -7.18 8.00 -0.69
N LEU A 84 -7.19 9.34 -0.64
CA LEU A 84 -8.27 10.11 -0.03
C LEU A 84 -9.65 9.80 -0.62
N LEU A 85 -9.72 9.47 -1.92
CA LEU A 85 -10.96 9.08 -2.60
C LEU A 85 -11.49 7.73 -2.10
N ALA A 86 -10.64 6.88 -1.51
CA ALA A 86 -11.02 5.58 -0.98
C ALA A 86 -11.35 5.58 0.52
N LEU A 87 -11.35 6.74 1.19
CA LEU A 87 -11.50 6.80 2.64
C LEU A 87 -12.83 6.25 3.14
N ASN A 88 -13.90 6.33 2.36
CA ASN A 88 -15.15 5.69 2.73
C ASN A 88 -14.95 4.18 2.95
N GLN A 89 -14.40 3.48 1.95
CA GLN A 89 -14.11 2.04 2.04
C GLN A 89 -13.05 1.72 3.11
N LEU A 90 -12.00 2.53 3.23
CA LEU A 90 -10.94 2.27 4.20
C LEU A 90 -11.39 2.52 5.64
N VAL A 91 -11.99 3.68 5.92
CA VAL A 91 -12.32 4.13 7.30
C VAL A 91 -13.66 3.58 7.77
N ASN A 92 -14.70 3.57 6.94
CA ASN A 92 -16.03 3.13 7.37
C ASN A 92 -16.24 1.63 7.22
N HIS A 93 -15.49 0.96 6.34
CA HIS A 93 -15.63 -0.48 6.10
C HIS A 93 -14.43 -1.27 6.61
N LEU A 94 -13.26 -1.16 5.97
CA LEU A 94 -12.09 -2.00 6.30
C LEU A 94 -11.72 -1.91 7.79
N ASP A 95 -11.61 -0.70 8.33
CA ASP A 95 -11.29 -0.47 9.75
C ASP A 95 -12.39 -0.97 10.70
N LYS A 96 -13.66 -0.99 10.27
CA LYS A 96 -14.81 -1.29 11.14
C LYS A 96 -15.25 -2.75 11.09
N ILE A 97 -14.91 -3.51 10.04
CA ILE A 97 -15.29 -4.92 9.91
C ILE A 97 -14.95 -5.75 11.17
N PRO A 98 -13.76 -5.64 11.78
CA PRO A 98 -13.47 -6.35 13.02
C PRO A 98 -14.42 -5.99 14.16
N VAL A 99 -14.81 -4.72 14.27
CA VAL A 99 -15.73 -4.25 15.33
C VAL A 99 -17.16 -4.74 15.06
N ILE A 100 -17.66 -4.55 13.84
CA ILE A 100 -19.03 -4.92 13.45
C ILE A 100 -19.24 -6.43 13.56
N THR A 101 -18.20 -7.22 13.34
CA THR A 101 -18.25 -8.69 13.45
C THR A 101 -17.88 -9.23 14.83
N ASN A 102 -17.70 -8.37 15.85
CA ASN A 102 -17.24 -8.74 17.19
C ASN A 102 -15.95 -9.59 17.18
N GLY A 103 -14.98 -9.16 16.38
CA GLY A 103 -13.66 -9.77 16.24
C GLY A 103 -13.62 -11.06 15.42
N LYS A 104 -14.75 -11.48 14.84
CA LYS A 104 -14.83 -12.75 14.08
C LYS A 104 -14.16 -12.68 12.71
N VAL A 105 -14.11 -11.50 12.10
CA VAL A 105 -13.57 -11.31 10.74
C VAL A 105 -12.53 -10.21 10.74
N TRP A 106 -11.34 -10.55 10.24
CA TRP A 106 -10.20 -9.63 10.10
C TRP A 106 -9.69 -9.67 8.65
N PRO A 107 -10.27 -8.86 7.75
CA PRO A 107 -9.79 -8.78 6.37
C PRO A 107 -8.35 -8.25 6.36
N LYS A 108 -7.45 -8.98 5.73
CA LYS A 108 -6.03 -8.62 5.61
C LYS A 108 -5.76 -7.95 4.27
N VAL A 109 -5.67 -6.63 4.28
CA VAL A 109 -5.28 -5.80 3.14
C VAL A 109 -3.96 -5.11 3.48
N ILE A 110 -2.99 -5.19 2.56
CA ILE A 110 -1.74 -4.41 2.65
C ILE A 110 -1.89 -3.25 1.68
N ILE A 111 -2.00 -2.04 2.21
CA ILE A 111 -2.22 -0.82 1.42
C ILE A 111 -0.88 -0.15 1.24
N LYS A 112 -0.48 0.06 -0.01
CA LYS A 112 0.76 0.72 -0.40
C LYS A 112 0.40 2.06 -1.04
N THR A 113 0.96 3.15 -0.53
CA THR A 113 0.86 4.46 -1.18
C THR A 113 2.14 5.25 -1.02
N ALA A 114 2.28 6.40 -1.69
CA ALA A 114 3.44 7.27 -1.55
C ALA A 114 3.07 8.74 -1.40
N ILE A 115 3.81 9.45 -0.55
CA ILE A 115 3.89 10.90 -0.59
C ILE A 115 4.65 11.26 -1.88
N GLY A 116 4.08 12.11 -2.72
CA GLY A 116 4.72 12.46 -4.00
C GLY A 116 6.04 13.19 -3.81
N SER A 117 6.99 12.90 -4.69
CA SER A 117 8.29 13.55 -4.71
C SER A 117 8.13 15.04 -5.03
N GLU A 118 8.82 15.90 -4.28
CA GLU A 118 8.92 17.34 -4.54
C GLU A 118 10.28 17.74 -5.13
N ARG A 119 11.26 16.82 -5.16
CA ARG A 119 12.61 17.06 -5.67
C ARG A 119 12.97 16.08 -6.79
N PRO A 120 13.56 16.56 -7.91
CA PRO A 120 13.95 17.94 -8.19
C PRO A 120 12.80 18.82 -8.70
N LEU A 121 11.60 18.25 -8.93
CA LEU A 121 10.46 18.94 -9.52
C LEU A 121 9.25 18.85 -8.59
N PHE A 122 8.71 20.00 -8.20
CA PHE A 122 7.48 20.08 -7.41
C PHE A 122 6.25 19.78 -8.29
N PRO A 123 5.45 18.74 -7.97
CA PRO A 123 4.32 18.31 -8.79
C PRO A 123 3.01 19.05 -8.48
N GLY A 124 3.03 20.02 -7.55
CA GLY A 124 1.86 20.75 -7.10
C GLY A 124 1.22 20.17 -5.84
N VAL A 125 0.39 20.98 -5.19
CA VAL A 125 -0.22 20.66 -3.88
C VAL A 125 -1.19 19.48 -3.90
N GLN A 126 -1.72 19.11 -5.08
CA GLN A 126 -2.59 17.94 -5.26
C GLN A 126 -1.81 16.62 -5.29
N HIS A 127 -0.49 16.66 -5.11
CA HIS A 127 0.38 15.55 -5.44
C HIS A 127 1.45 15.23 -4.38
N SER A 128 1.62 16.06 -3.35
CA SER A 128 2.68 15.91 -2.34
C SER A 128 2.15 15.86 -0.89
N GLY A 129 0.85 15.59 -0.70
CA GLY A 129 0.25 15.58 0.63
C GLY A 129 0.72 14.38 1.46
N ASP A 130 1.16 14.64 2.69
CA ASP A 130 1.35 13.63 3.73
C ASP A 130 0.17 13.65 4.70
N PHE A 131 -0.62 12.57 4.69
CA PHE A 131 -1.79 12.40 5.54
C PHE A 131 -1.59 11.34 6.62
N THR A 132 -0.35 10.93 6.89
CA THR A 132 -0.01 9.84 7.83
C THR A 132 -0.65 10.05 9.20
N GLU A 133 -0.45 11.23 9.80
CA GLU A 133 -0.97 11.54 11.13
C GLU A 133 -2.49 11.65 11.14
N ALA A 134 -3.09 12.19 10.08
CA ALA A 134 -4.54 12.20 9.95
C ALA A 134 -5.11 10.78 9.87
N MET A 135 -4.47 9.89 9.11
CA MET A 135 -4.86 8.49 9.04
C MET A 135 -4.76 7.80 10.40
N ARG A 136 -3.67 8.01 11.15
CA ARG A 136 -3.50 7.47 12.51
C ARG A 136 -4.62 7.87 13.47
N LEU A 137 -5.21 9.05 13.28
CA LEU A 137 -6.36 9.51 14.07
C LEU A 137 -7.70 8.91 13.60
N LEU A 138 -7.84 8.66 12.30
CA LEU A 138 -9.08 8.17 11.69
C LEU A 138 -9.31 6.66 11.90
N VAL A 139 -8.24 5.85 11.84
CA VAL A 139 -8.32 4.39 11.93
C VAL A 139 -7.86 3.87 13.30
N LYS A 140 -8.47 2.77 13.76
CA LYS A 140 -8.15 2.14 15.06
C LYS A 140 -7.67 0.68 14.93
N ASN A 141 -8.10 0.01 13.87
CA ASN A 141 -7.85 -1.41 13.60
C ASN A 141 -6.96 -1.63 12.36
N ILE A 142 -6.54 -0.55 11.71
CA ILE A 142 -5.52 -0.56 10.66
C ILE A 142 -4.23 0.01 11.23
N GLU A 143 -3.11 -0.66 10.96
CA GLU A 143 -1.79 -0.14 11.29
C GLU A 143 -1.34 0.88 10.25
N VAL A 144 -0.79 2.02 10.68
CA VAL A 144 -0.31 3.07 9.78
C VAL A 144 1.17 3.31 10.00
N VAL A 145 1.97 2.93 9.00
CA VAL A 145 3.44 2.99 9.03
C VAL A 145 3.92 3.91 7.92
N ARG A 146 4.70 4.92 8.27
CA ARG A 146 5.47 5.71 7.30
C ARG A 146 6.88 5.14 7.23
N LEU A 147 7.37 4.94 6.00
CA LEU A 147 8.66 4.31 5.73
C LEU A 147 9.70 5.42 5.51
N ASP A 148 10.40 5.81 6.57
CA ASP A 148 11.35 6.94 6.49
C ASP A 148 12.79 6.51 6.17
N THR A 149 13.11 5.25 6.39
CA THR A 149 14.45 4.68 6.19
C THR A 149 14.38 3.33 5.44
N PRO A 150 15.38 3.02 4.59
CA PRO A 150 15.45 1.73 3.89
C PRO A 150 15.36 0.52 4.82
N GLU A 151 15.97 0.61 6.00
CA GLU A 151 16.05 -0.48 6.97
C GLU A 151 14.69 -0.86 7.57
N GLN A 152 13.72 0.05 7.56
CA GLN A 152 12.35 -0.21 8.02
C GLN A 152 11.49 -0.93 6.97
N ILE A 153 11.83 -0.81 5.69
CA ILE A 153 10.94 -1.20 4.58
C ILE A 153 10.61 -2.68 4.62
N PHE A 154 11.64 -3.53 4.45
CA PHE A 154 11.42 -4.98 4.39
C PHE A 154 10.79 -5.52 5.68
N PRO A 155 11.29 -5.18 6.89
CA PRO A 155 10.68 -5.64 8.14
C PRO A 155 9.21 -5.25 8.31
N GLU A 156 8.80 -4.04 7.91
CA GLU A 156 7.40 -3.62 8.06
C GLU A 156 6.47 -4.31 7.06
N TYR A 157 6.92 -4.60 5.83
CA TYR A 157 6.15 -5.43 4.89
C TYR A 157 6.07 -6.89 5.34
N GLU A 158 7.16 -7.45 5.87
CA GLU A 158 7.18 -8.80 6.45
C GLU A 158 6.22 -8.90 7.64
N LYS A 159 6.23 -7.90 8.53
CA LYS A 159 5.28 -7.80 9.64
C LYS A 159 3.85 -7.65 9.14
N ALA A 160 3.59 -6.83 8.12
CA ALA A 160 2.25 -6.62 7.58
C ALA A 160 1.60 -7.93 7.11
N ILE A 161 2.35 -8.81 6.43
CA ILE A 161 1.82 -10.10 5.98
C ILE A 161 1.74 -11.13 7.11
N ASN A 162 2.71 -11.16 8.02
CA ASN A 162 2.83 -12.21 9.05
C ASN A 162 2.19 -11.89 10.41
N ARG A 163 1.71 -10.65 10.63
CA ARG A 163 1.16 -10.25 11.93
C ARG A 163 -0.02 -11.14 12.37
N PRO A 164 -0.01 -11.62 13.63
CA PRO A 164 -1.01 -12.55 14.16
C PRO A 164 -2.32 -11.87 14.58
N ASP A 165 -2.29 -10.55 14.81
CA ASP A 165 -3.47 -9.75 15.18
C ASP A 165 -4.44 -9.51 14.01
N GLY A 166 -4.09 -9.96 12.79
CA GLY A 166 -4.94 -9.90 11.61
C GLY A 166 -5.16 -8.49 11.04
N LYS A 167 -4.53 -7.45 11.59
CA LYS A 167 -4.78 -6.08 11.13
C LYS A 167 -4.35 -5.87 9.68
N SER A 168 -5.15 -5.11 8.94
CA SER A 168 -4.69 -4.48 7.70
C SER A 168 -3.63 -3.44 8.00
N THR A 169 -2.74 -3.16 7.03
CA THR A 169 -1.61 -2.24 7.24
C THR A 169 -1.51 -1.27 6.07
N LEU A 170 -1.47 0.04 6.36
CA LEU A 170 -1.15 1.12 5.43
C LEU A 170 0.34 1.44 5.56
N LEU A 171 1.09 1.20 4.49
CA LEU A 171 2.51 1.56 4.36
C LEU A 171 2.64 2.76 3.44
N VAL A 172 3.21 3.84 3.97
CA VAL A 172 3.35 5.14 3.32
C VAL A 172 4.80 5.34 2.86
N GLU A 173 4.94 5.25 1.54
CA GLU A 173 6.03 5.61 0.66
C GLU A 173 6.51 7.06 0.87
N TYR A 174 7.80 7.38 0.79
CA TYR A 174 8.25 8.77 0.56
C TYR A 174 8.91 8.89 -0.81
N GLY A 175 8.27 9.60 -1.74
CA GLY A 175 8.65 9.62 -3.15
C GLY A 175 10.04 10.17 -3.42
N ASP A 176 10.50 11.17 -2.66
CA ASP A 176 11.86 11.71 -2.80
C ASP A 176 12.93 10.65 -2.48
N TYR A 177 12.66 9.75 -1.53
CA TYR A 177 13.64 8.77 -1.07
C TYR A 177 13.95 7.69 -2.11
N TYR A 178 13.13 7.55 -3.16
CA TYR A 178 13.37 6.61 -4.26
C TYR A 178 14.70 6.87 -4.97
N ASN A 179 15.14 8.13 -5.02
CA ASN A 179 16.36 8.55 -5.71
C ASN A 179 17.39 9.17 -4.77
N GLU A 180 17.04 9.38 -3.49
CA GLU A 180 17.90 10.03 -2.49
C GLU A 180 18.50 9.06 -1.46
N LYS A 181 17.87 7.88 -1.23
CA LYS A 181 18.25 6.94 -0.17
C LYS A 181 18.35 5.49 -0.66
#